data_AF-A0A423USM3-F1
#
_entry.id   AF-A0A423USM3-F1
#
_cell.length_a   1.000
_cell.length_b   1.000
_cell.length_c   1.000
_cell.angle_alpha   90.00
_cell.angle_beta   90.00
_cell.angle_gamma   90.00
#
_symmetry.space_group_name_H-M   'P 1'
#
loop_
_entity.id
_entity.type
_entity.pdbx_description
1 polymer ?
#
loop_
_entity_poly.entity_id
_entity_poly.type
_entity_poly.pdbx_seq_one_letter_code
_entity_poly.pdbx_strand_id
1 'polypeptide(L)'
;RRLAEIIRTVHAGNRYVDPELAADAISAGDSPLTAREAEVLELAADGAPVAEIAERASLSQGTVRNYLSSAASKIGAENRHTAVRLARERGWV
;
A
#
# COMPACT_ATOMS: atom_id res chain seq x y z
N ARG A 1 6.77 -22.62 -16.95
CA ARG A 1 7.98 -22.23 -16.17
C ARG A 1 7.99 -20.71 -15.90
N ARG A 2 6.97 -20.16 -15.21
CA ARG A 2 6.80 -18.71 -15.00
C ARG A 2 7.00 -18.28 -13.53
N LEU A 3 6.95 -19.25 -12.61
CA LEU A 3 7.01 -19.04 -11.16
C LEU A 3 8.42 -18.72 -10.64
N ALA A 4 9.47 -19.26 -11.27
CA ALA A 4 10.85 -19.08 -10.82
C ALA A 4 11.45 -17.70 -11.18
N GLU A 5 10.90 -17.00 -12.18
CA GLU A 5 11.27 -15.60 -12.48
C GLU A 5 10.64 -14.64 -11.49
N ILE A 6 9.36 -14.85 -11.14
CA ILE A 6 8.61 -14.02 -10.19
C ILE A 6 9.30 -14.04 -8.80
N ILE A 7 9.82 -15.19 -8.38
CA ILE A 7 10.51 -15.33 -7.09
C ILE A 7 11.88 -14.61 -7.08
N ARG A 8 12.57 -14.50 -8.23
CA ARG A 8 13.87 -13.81 -8.31
C ARG A 8 13.74 -12.29 -8.38
N THR A 9 12.67 -11.77 -8.97
CA THR A 9 12.40 -10.32 -8.98
C THR A 9 12.09 -9.77 -7.58
N VAL A 10 11.42 -10.56 -6.74
CA VAL A 10 11.04 -10.18 -5.36
C VAL A 10 12.23 -10.17 -4.38
N HIS A 11 13.33 -10.86 -4.71
CA HIS A 11 14.45 -11.02 -3.78
C HIS A 11 15.45 -9.84 -3.74
N ALA A 12 15.33 -8.85 -4.62
CA ALA A 12 16.27 -7.72 -4.71
C ALA A 12 15.73 -6.39 -4.15
N GLY A 13 14.58 -6.39 -3.48
CA GLY A 13 13.97 -5.16 -2.94
C GLY A 13 13.24 -4.30 -3.97
N ASN A 14 12.98 -4.81 -5.19
CA ASN A 14 12.20 -4.13 -6.22
C ASN A 14 10.86 -4.84 -6.49
N ARG A 15 9.81 -4.02 -6.62
CA ARG A 15 8.37 -4.37 -6.60
C ARG A 15 7.93 -5.29 -7.74
N TYR A 16 7.20 -6.36 -7.40
CA TYR A 16 6.19 -6.91 -8.30
C TYR A 16 4.99 -5.98 -8.27
N VAL A 17 4.81 -5.19 -9.33
CA VAL A 17 3.62 -4.36 -9.52
C VAL A 17 2.62 -5.21 -10.27
N ASP A 18 1.50 -5.52 -9.63
CA ASP A 18 0.36 -6.11 -10.32
C ASP A 18 -0.05 -5.15 -11.46
N PRO A 19 -0.23 -5.61 -12.70
CA PRO A 19 -0.60 -4.75 -13.83
C PRO A 19 -1.87 -3.93 -13.59
N GLU A 20 -2.84 -4.42 -12.80
CA GLU A 20 -4.01 -3.62 -12.41
C GLU A 20 -3.62 -2.47 -11.46
N LEU A 21 -2.65 -2.71 -10.58
CA LEU A 21 -2.12 -1.71 -9.65
C LEU A 21 -1.43 -0.53 -10.36
N ALA A 22 -0.85 -0.78 -11.52
CA ALA A 22 -0.22 0.24 -12.35
C ALA A 22 -1.26 1.14 -13.05
N ALA A 23 -2.43 0.59 -13.37
CA ALA A 23 -3.52 1.34 -14.01
C ALA A 23 -4.21 2.30 -13.04
N ASP A 24 -4.40 1.88 -11.78
CA ASP A 24 -5.07 2.71 -10.76
C ASP A 24 -4.24 3.93 -10.31
N ALA A 25 -2.93 3.94 -10.56
CA ALA A 25 -2.03 5.05 -10.19
C ALA A 25 -2.29 6.36 -10.98
N ILE A 26 -3.08 6.30 -12.06
CA ILE A 26 -3.28 7.43 -12.98
C ILE A 26 -4.39 8.40 -12.50
N SER A 27 -5.19 8.02 -11.50
CA SER A 27 -6.47 8.72 -11.22
C SER A 27 -6.52 9.64 -9.98
N ALA A 28 -5.45 9.76 -9.19
CA ALA A 28 -5.38 10.69 -8.07
C ALA A 28 -4.53 11.91 -8.47
N GLY A 29 -4.92 13.13 -8.10
CA GLY A 29 -4.11 14.35 -8.31
C GLY A 29 -2.77 14.33 -7.55
N ASP A 30 -2.31 15.47 -7.01
CA ASP A 30 -1.02 15.69 -6.31
C ASP A 30 -0.71 14.77 -5.08
N SER A 31 -1.46 13.70 -4.84
CA SER A 31 -1.16 12.70 -3.82
C SER A 31 0.10 11.89 -4.20
N PRO A 32 1.09 11.76 -3.30
CA PRO A 32 2.23 10.88 -3.52
C PRO A 32 1.88 9.38 -3.39
N LEU A 33 0.67 9.06 -2.92
CA LEU A 33 0.18 7.71 -2.69
C LEU A 33 -0.41 7.11 -3.96
N THR A 34 -0.17 5.82 -4.19
CA THR A 34 -0.98 5.08 -5.17
C THR A 34 -2.38 4.84 -4.62
N ALA A 35 -3.36 4.58 -5.50
CA ALA A 35 -4.72 4.24 -5.08
C ALA A 35 -4.76 3.11 -4.05
N ARG A 36 -3.87 2.13 -4.18
CA ARG A 36 -3.80 0.96 -3.29
C ARG A 36 -3.12 1.24 -1.97
N GLU A 37 -2.15 2.16 -1.95
CA GLU A 37 -1.59 2.68 -0.70
C GLU A 37 -2.64 3.49 0.07
N ALA A 38 -3.42 4.31 -0.63
CA ALA A 38 -4.53 5.09 -0.07
C ALA A 38 -5.64 4.17 0.49
N GLU A 39 -6.11 3.19 -0.29
CA GLU A 39 -7.10 2.20 0.14
C GLU A 39 -6.67 1.45 1.41
N VAL A 40 -5.44 0.94 1.42
CA VAL A 40 -4.91 0.19 2.57
C VAL A 40 -4.73 1.09 3.80
N LEU A 41 -4.37 2.37 3.62
CA LEU A 41 -4.35 3.34 4.71
C LEU A 41 -5.75 3.61 5.26
N GLU A 42 -6.75 3.79 4.40
CA GLU A 42 -8.12 4.05 4.83
C GLU A 42 -8.71 2.86 5.60
N LEU A 43 -8.46 1.63 5.13
CA LEU A 43 -8.83 0.42 5.87
C LEU A 43 -8.11 0.30 7.22
N ALA A 44 -6.91 0.87 7.35
CA ALA A 44 -6.14 0.89 8.59
C ALA A 44 -6.60 1.99 9.56
N ALA A 45 -7.46 2.91 9.13
CA ALA A 45 -7.75 4.12 9.88
C ALA A 45 -8.48 3.88 11.20
N ASP A 46 -9.30 2.84 11.26
CA ASP A 46 -10.00 2.41 12.47
C ASP A 46 -9.12 1.54 13.39
N GLY A 47 -7.81 1.45 13.11
CA GLY A 47 -6.87 0.63 13.88
C GLY A 47 -6.93 -0.86 13.55
N ALA A 48 -7.61 -1.24 12.46
CA ALA A 48 -7.80 -2.63 12.05
C ALA A 48 -6.46 -3.41 12.02
N PRO A 49 -6.46 -4.68 12.46
CA PRO A 49 -5.30 -5.53 12.37
C PRO A 49 -4.96 -5.83 10.90
N VAL A 50 -3.67 -6.03 10.62
CA VAL A 50 -3.17 -6.31 9.25
C VAL A 50 -3.88 -7.51 8.61
N ALA A 51 -4.25 -8.52 9.40
CA ALA A 51 -4.98 -9.69 8.91
C ALA A 51 -6.36 -9.33 8.37
N GLU A 52 -7.10 -8.48 9.07
CA GLU A 52 -8.42 -8.03 8.66
C GLU A 52 -8.35 -7.09 7.46
N ILE A 53 -7.36 -6.20 7.42
CA ILE A 53 -7.11 -5.36 6.24
C ILE A 53 -6.78 -6.22 5.01
N ALA A 54 -5.99 -7.28 5.21
CA ALA A 54 -5.63 -8.21 4.14
C ALA A 54 -6.87 -8.93 3.58
N GLU A 55 -7.78 -9.37 4.45
CA GLU A 55 -9.05 -9.97 4.04
C GLU A 55 -9.93 -8.96 3.28
N ARG A 56 -10.13 -7.77 3.83
CA ARG A 56 -10.96 -6.71 3.22
C ARG A 56 -10.43 -6.25 1.86
N ALA A 57 -9.11 -6.15 1.71
CA ALA A 57 -8.45 -5.75 0.47
C ALA A 57 -8.17 -6.92 -0.49
N SER A 58 -8.49 -8.17 -0.12
CA SER A 58 -8.13 -9.38 -0.88
C SER A 58 -6.62 -9.50 -1.17
N LEU A 59 -5.78 -9.17 -0.18
CA LEU A 59 -4.32 -9.17 -0.24
C LEU A 59 -3.70 -10.17 0.73
N SER A 60 -2.40 -10.45 0.58
CA SER A 60 -1.63 -11.11 1.63
C SER A 60 -1.27 -10.12 2.74
N GLN A 61 -1.13 -10.59 3.98
CA GLN A 61 -0.67 -9.74 5.09
C GLN A 61 0.69 -9.09 4.83
N GLY A 62 1.61 -9.80 4.16
CA GLY A 62 2.91 -9.24 3.77
C GLY A 62 2.77 -8.10 2.77
N THR A 63 1.87 -8.24 1.80
CA THR A 63 1.55 -7.19 0.83
C THR A 63 0.96 -5.96 1.51
N VAL A 64 0.04 -6.14 2.45
CA VAL A 64 -0.55 -5.04 3.25
C VAL A 64 0.53 -4.29 4.03
N ARG A 65 1.44 -5.00 4.71
CA ARG A 65 2.57 -4.37 5.42
C ARG A 65 3.46 -3.57 4.47
N ASN A 66 3.71 -4.09 3.28
CA ASN A 66 4.51 -3.40 2.27
C ASN A 66 3.82 -2.11 1.78
N TYR A 67 2.50 -2.13 1.54
CA TYR A 67 1.76 -0.92 1.18
C TYR A 67 1.76 0.11 2.32
N LEU A 68 1.46 -0.31 3.56
CA LEU A 68 1.50 0.58 4.72
C LEU A 68 2.88 1.20 4.92
N SER A 69 3.95 0.41 4.79
CA SER A 69 5.32 0.90 4.90
C SER A 69 5.68 1.87 3.79
N SER A 70 5.35 1.54 2.52
CA SER A 70 5.63 2.42 1.39
C SER A 70 4.86 3.73 1.48
N ALA A 71 3.58 3.66 1.84
CA ALA A 71 2.73 4.83 2.04
C ALA A 71 3.28 5.74 3.15
N ALA A 72 3.62 5.17 4.31
CA ALA A 72 4.23 5.91 5.41
C ALA A 72 5.54 6.59 5.00
N SER A 73 6.43 5.88 4.31
CA SER A 73 7.69 6.45 3.81
C SER A 73 7.47 7.59 2.83
N LYS A 74 6.53 7.46 1.89
CA LYS A 74 6.21 8.49 0.89
C LYS A 74 5.72 9.80 1.51
N ILE A 75 5.00 9.72 2.62
CA ILE A 75 4.37 10.87 3.26
C ILE A 75 5.12 11.38 4.49
N GLY A 76 6.28 10.77 4.80
CA GLY A 76 7.12 11.13 5.93
C GLY A 76 6.54 10.73 7.29
N ALA A 77 5.72 9.69 7.35
CA ALA A 77 5.15 9.19 8.59
C ALA A 77 6.05 8.14 9.26
N GLU A 78 6.21 8.28 10.57
CA GLU A 78 6.99 7.38 11.43
C GLU A 78 6.30 6.03 11.71
N ASN A 79 4.96 5.99 11.65
CA ASN A 79 4.18 4.78 11.87
C ASN A 79 2.84 4.85 11.13
N ARG A 80 2.13 3.72 11.06
CA ARG A 80 0.85 3.61 10.32
C ARG A 80 -0.23 4.58 10.82
N HIS A 81 -0.29 4.88 12.12
CA HIS A 81 -1.30 5.78 12.67
C HIS A 81 -1.01 7.23 12.26
N THR A 82 0.26 7.64 12.35
CA THR A 82 0.71 8.94 11.82
C THR A 82 0.46 9.02 10.30
N ALA A 83 0.64 7.92 9.57
CA ALA A 83 0.42 7.87 8.14
C ALA A 83 -1.06 8.11 7.76
N VAL A 84 -1.98 7.40 8.43
CA VAL A 84 -3.43 7.60 8.26
C VAL A 84 -3.81 9.06 8.55
N ARG A 85 -3.36 9.59 9.69
CA ARG A 85 -3.67 10.96 10.10
C ARG A 85 -3.22 11.97 9.05
N LEU A 86 -1.97 11.89 8.60
CA LEU A 86 -1.42 12.79 7.58
C LEU A 86 -2.15 12.65 6.23
N ALA A 87 -2.51 11.43 5.84
CA ALA A 87 -3.26 11.20 4.62
C ALA A 87 -4.64 11.85 4.66
N ARG A 88 -5.38 11.73 5.78
CA ARG A 88 -6.67 12.40 5.99
C ARG A 88 -6.55 13.93 6.06
N GLU A 89 -5.58 14.45 6.80
CA GLU A 89 -5.33 15.89 6.91
C GLU A 89 -5.04 16.56 5.56
N ARG A 90 -4.44 15.81 4.62
CA ARG A 90 -4.11 16.28 3.28
C ARG A 90 -5.15 15.89 2.22
N GLY A 91 -6.23 15.22 2.61
CA GLY A 91 -7.31 14.78 1.70
C GLY A 91 -6.87 13.72 0.69
N TRP A 92 -5.88 12.89 1.05
CA TRP A 92 -5.41 11.79 0.22
C TRP A 92 -6.17 10.48 0.45
N VAL A 93 -6.84 10.37 1.60
CA VAL A 93 -7.81 9.33 1.97
C VAL A 93 -9.01 9.99 2.65
#